data_AF-A0A0R3LQC2-F1
#
_entry.id   AF-A0A0R3LQC2-F1
#
_cell.length_a   1.000
_cell.length_b   1.000
_cell.length_c   1.000
_cell.angle_alpha   90.00
_cell.angle_beta   90.00
_cell.angle_gamma   90.00
#
_symmetry.space_group_name_H-M   'P 1'
#
loop_
_entity.id
_entity.type
_entity.pdbx_description
1 polymer ?
#
loop_
_entity_poly.entity_id
_entity_poly.type
_entity_poly.pdbx_seq_one_letter_code
_entity_poly.pdbx_strand_id
1 'polypeptide(L)' 'MPRTQISNETSTWLLQAKEILDEARRLKPGPERKELRQTAKVLREIAKLEAASGSAPERDRWPRT' A
#
# COMPACT_ATOMS: atom_id res chain seq x y z
N MET A 1 -20.42 -9.23 2.09
CA MET A 1 -19.08 -9.23 1.47
C MET A 1 -18.15 -8.44 2.37
N PRO A 2 -17.24 -9.08 3.14
CA PRO A 2 -16.31 -8.32 3.95
C PRO A 2 -15.28 -7.73 2.99
N ARG A 3 -15.50 -6.46 2.60
CA ARG A 3 -14.37 -5.62 2.24
C ARG A 3 -13.52 -5.64 3.49
N THR A 4 -12.41 -6.39 3.46
CA THR A 4 -11.33 -6.23 4.40
C THR A 4 -10.97 -4.76 4.33
N GLN A 5 -11.56 -4.01 5.26
CA GLN A 5 -11.16 -2.66 5.61
C GLN A 5 -9.80 -2.84 6.26
N ILE A 6 -8.80 -3.14 5.43
CA ILE A 6 -7.41 -2.87 5.73
C ILE A 6 -7.46 -1.37 5.98
N SER A 7 -7.46 -1.00 7.26
CA SER A 7 -7.52 0.34 7.81
C SER A 7 -6.97 1.35 6.81
N ASN A 8 -7.86 1.93 6.00
CA ASN A 8 -7.47 2.64 4.76
C ASN A 8 -6.74 3.97 5.04
N GLU A 9 -6.41 4.22 6.31
CA GLU A 9 -5.88 5.46 6.85
C GLU A 9 -4.59 5.27 7.68
N THR A 10 -4.11 4.04 7.92
CA THR A 10 -2.95 3.81 8.84
C THR A 10 -1.64 3.38 8.19
N SER A 11 -1.59 3.02 6.90
CA SER A 11 -0.31 2.69 6.23
C SER A 11 0.28 3.92 5.55
N THR A 12 1.42 4.41 6.05
CA THR A 12 2.18 5.54 5.50
C THR A 12 2.38 5.45 3.99
N TRP A 13 2.66 4.24 3.48
CA TRP A 13 2.82 3.99 2.04
C TRP A 13 1.55 4.23 1.21
N LEU A 14 0.36 3.93 1.75
CA LEU A 14 -0.91 4.19 1.05
C LEU A 14 -1.20 5.69 0.98
N LEU A 15 -0.86 6.43 2.03
CA LEU A 15 -1.00 7.88 2.06
C LEU A 15 -0.11 8.53 1.00
N GLN A 16 1.18 8.17 0.98
CA GLN A 16 2.13 8.66 -0.03
C GLN A 16 1.70 8.27 -1.46
N ALA A 17 1.22 7.04 -1.67
CA ALA A 17 0.73 6.61 -2.98
C ALA A 17 -0.45 7.46 -3.47
N LYS A 18 -1.32 7.93 -2.56
CA LYS A 18 -2.46 8.79 -2.90
C LYS A 18 -1.99 10.18 -3.32
N GLU A 19 -1.08 10.79 -2.56
CA GLU A 19 -0.52 12.11 -2.88
C GLU A 19 0.16 12.12 -4.25
N ILE A 20 0.97 11.09 -4.55
CA ILE A 20 1.64 10.93 -5.85
C ILE A 20 0.62 10.75 -6.99
N LEU A 21 -0.47 10.01 -6.75
CA LEU A 21 -1.54 9.87 -7.75
C LEU A 21 -2.29 11.19 -7.99
N ASP A 22 -2.47 12.00 -6.96
CA ASP A 22 -3.09 13.31 -7.08
C ASP A 22 -2.18 14.29 -7.83
N GLU A 23 -0.86 14.22 -7.64
CA GLU A 23 0.11 14.96 -8.44
C GLU A 23 0.10 14.49 -9.91
N ALA A 24 0.10 13.18 -10.14
CA ALA A 24 0.01 12.59 -11.49
C ALA A 24 -1.30 12.94 -12.22
N ARG A 25 -2.36 13.28 -11.51
CA ARG A 25 -3.63 13.75 -12.10
C ARG A 25 -3.54 15.19 -12.58
N ARG A 26 -2.69 16.01 -11.95
CA ARG A 26 -2.45 17.41 -12.32
C ARG A 26 -1.54 17.53 -13.54
N LEU A 27 -0.67 16.54 -13.77
CA LEU A 27 0.19 16.49 -14.94
C LEU A 27 -0.56 16.09 -16.22
N LYS A 28 -0.12 16.67 -17.34
CA LYS A 28 -0.53 16.24 -18.68
C LYS A 28 -0.08 14.79 -18.93
N PRO A 29 -0.76 14.03 -19.80
CA PRO A 29 -0.27 12.74 -20.25
C PRO A 29 1.15 12.85 -20.79
N GLY A 30 2.09 12.11 -20.19
CA GLY A 30 3.52 12.21 -20.50
C GLY A 30 4.35 11.21 -19.68
N PRO A 31 5.66 11.15 -19.93
CA PRO A 31 6.57 10.25 -19.23
C PRO A 31 6.57 10.50 -17.71
N GLU A 32 6.58 11.77 -17.29
CA GLU A 32 6.52 12.16 -15.87
C GLU A 32 5.27 11.61 -15.17
N ARG A 33 4.10 11.71 -15.81
CA ARG A 33 2.85 11.13 -15.29
C ARG A 33 2.92 9.61 -15.18
N LYS A 34 3.59 8.94 -16.11
CA LYS A 34 3.77 7.48 -16.11
C LYS A 34 4.68 7.06 -14.97
N GLU A 35 5.76 7.81 -14.73
CA GLU A 35 6.68 7.58 -13.62
C GLU A 35 5.96 7.72 -12.27
N LEU A 36 5.24 8.82 -12.05
CA LEU A 36 4.46 9.00 -10.81
C LEU A 36 3.44 7.86 -10.59
N ARG A 37 2.75 7.44 -11.65
CA ARG A 37 1.83 6.29 -11.57
C ARG A 37 2.54 4.99 -11.22
N GLN A 38 3.74 4.77 -11.76
CA GLN A 38 4.55 3.59 -11.45
C GLN A 38 5.02 3.63 -9.99
N THR A 39 5.49 4.78 -9.51
CA THR A 39 5.90 4.96 -8.11
C THR A 39 4.73 4.67 -7.16
N ALA A 40 3.55 5.24 -7.41
CA ALA A 40 2.37 4.97 -6.61
C ALA A 40 1.95 3.48 -6.62
N LYS A 41 2.18 2.77 -7.74
CA LYS A 41 1.95 1.32 -7.82
C LYS A 41 2.91 0.55 -6.92
N VAL A 42 4.21 0.90 -6.94
CA VAL A 42 5.21 0.28 -6.06
C VAL A 42 4.85 0.50 -4.59
N LEU A 43 4.46 1.70 -4.20
CA LEU A 43 4.08 1.99 -2.82
C LEU A 43 2.85 1.18 -2.36
N ARG A 44 1.87 0.97 -3.25
CA ARG A 44 0.72 0.10 -2.96
C ARG A 44 1.12 -1.36 -2.79
N GLU A 45 2.08 -1.85 -3.57
CA GLU A 45 2.61 -3.21 -3.40
C GLU A 45 3.38 -3.34 -2.08
N ILE A 46 4.18 -2.34 -1.70
CA ILE A 46 4.85 -2.33 -0.39
C ILE A 46 3.81 -2.37 0.74
N ALA A 47 2.79 -1.51 0.69
CA ALA A 47 1.70 -1.53 1.68
C ALA A 47 1.00 -2.89 1.75
N LYS A 48 0.79 -3.55 0.62
CA LYS A 48 0.19 -4.87 0.55
C LYS A 48 1.10 -5.93 1.16
N LEU A 49 2.40 -5.87 0.93
CA LEU A 49 3.39 -6.77 1.52
C LEU A 49 3.52 -6.55 3.03
N GLU A 50 3.49 -5.31 3.50
CA GLU A 50 3.47 -4.99 4.93
C GLU A 50 2.20 -5.47 5.60
N ALA A 51 1.04 -5.24 4.98
CA ALA A 51 -0.22 -5.76 5.47
C ALA A 51 -0.21 -7.30 5.52
N ALA A 52 0.34 -7.96 4.49
CA ALA A 52 0.50 -9.40 4.45
C ALA A 52 1.47 -9.90 5.55
N SER A 53 2.59 -9.21 5.76
CA SER A 53 3.62 -9.53 6.76
C SER A 53 3.10 -9.34 8.20
N GLY A 54 2.41 -8.23 8.48
CA GLY A 54 1.74 -7.99 9.77
C GLY A 54 0.52 -8.88 10.00
N SER A 55 -0.03 -9.48 8.93
CA SER A 55 -1.12 -10.46 8.98
C SER A 55 -0.63 -11.91 8.93
N ALA A 56 0.68 -12.18 8.94
CA ALA A 56 1.17 -13.51 9.25
C ALA A 56 0.63 -13.85 10.64
N PRO A 57 -0.29 -14.82 10.78
CA PRO A 57 -0.71 -15.20 12.11
C PRO A 57 0.56 -15.68 12.81
N GLU A 58 0.86 -15.10 13.96
CA GLU A 58 1.71 -15.71 14.97
C GLU A 58 1.05 -17.03 15.37
N ARG A 59 1.17 -18.04 14.50
CA ARG A 59 0.50 -19.34 14.61
C ARG A 59 1.42 -20.41 15.15
N ASP A 60 2.62 -20.04 15.60
CA ASP A 60 3.57 -20.96 16.22
C ASP A 60 4.44 -20.27 17.26
N ARG A 61 3.83 -19.88 18.38
CA ARG A 61 4.58 -19.83 19.66
C ARG A 61 3.67 -19.94 20.88
N TRP A 62 2.86 -21.00 20.91
CA TRP A 62 2.40 -21.51 22.21
C TRP A 62 3.54 -22.31 22.83
N PRO A 63 3.90 -22.05 24.11
CA PRO A 63 4.97 -22.76 24.78
C PRO A 63 4.47 -24.18 25.06
N ARG A 64 5.15 -25.18 24.50
CA ARG A 64 5.06 -26.53 25.06
C ARG A 64 5.85 -26.51 26.37
N THR A 65 5.09 -26.69 27.46
CA THR A 65 5.47 -27.19 28.79
C THR A 65 6.86 -27.78 28.91
#